data_AF-A0A8T4JPC1-F1
#
_entry.id   AF-A0A8T4JPC1-F1
#
_cell.length_a   1.000
_cell.length_b   1.000
_cell.length_c   1.000
_cell.angle_alpha   90.00
_cell.angle_beta   90.00
_cell.angle_gamma   90.00
#
_symmetry.space_group_name_H-M   'P 1'
#
loop_
_entity.id
_entity.type
_entity.pdbx_description
1 polymer ?
#
loop_
_entity_poly.entity_id
_entity_poly.type
_entity_poly.pdbx_seq_one_letter_code
_entity_poly.pdbx_strand_id
1 'polypeptide(L)'
;MNIKKVKQGAKITFYNGIYTILLGIYYILAIDYNMKTNFNAVSELWGFFARYDSQIASLFFLFNVLIGIFLISNGITIMYLSDFIIKRKEKMTWVVLFISGLISWAGLLTVSVMFKNTILMVLSFIGWLMFIFGMLYPIKYYLQKSYREY
;
A
#
# COMPACT_ATOMS: atom_id res chain seq x y z
N MET A 1 -12.01 -27.40 -8.29
CA MET A 1 -11.73 -26.14 -9.03
C MET A 1 -11.40 -24.92 -8.15
N ASN A 2 -11.62 -24.95 -6.83
CA ASN A 2 -11.79 -23.74 -6.03
C ASN A 2 -10.54 -23.31 -5.21
N ILE A 3 -9.67 -24.25 -4.81
CA ILE A 3 -8.40 -23.97 -4.09
C ILE A 3 -7.36 -23.25 -4.98
N LYS A 4 -7.36 -23.50 -6.30
CA LYS A 4 -6.45 -22.84 -7.24
C LYS A 4 -6.67 -21.32 -7.26
N LYS A 5 -7.92 -20.87 -7.09
CA LYS A 5 -8.28 -19.44 -7.04
C LYS A 5 -7.77 -18.75 -5.77
N VAL A 6 -7.79 -19.45 -4.62
CA VAL A 6 -7.18 -18.94 -3.37
C VAL A 6 -5.69 -18.74 -3.54
N LYS A 7 -4.99 -19.72 -4.14
CA LYS A 7 -3.56 -19.62 -4.42
C LYS A 7 -3.25 -18.52 -5.44
N GLN A 8 -4.10 -18.31 -6.45
CA GLN A 8 -3.95 -17.21 -7.40
C GLN A 8 -4.12 -15.85 -6.74
N GLY A 9 -5.19 -15.65 -5.95
CA GLY A 9 -5.40 -14.42 -5.20
C GLY A 9 -4.23 -14.11 -4.25
N ALA A 10 -3.77 -15.12 -3.50
CA ALA A 10 -2.63 -14.98 -2.61
C ALA A 10 -1.31 -14.66 -3.34
N LYS A 11 -1.11 -15.17 -4.57
CA LYS A 11 0.04 -14.76 -5.40
C LYS A 11 -0.07 -13.29 -5.84
N ILE A 12 -1.27 -12.83 -6.22
CA ILE A 12 -1.48 -11.42 -6.59
C ILE A 12 -1.21 -10.52 -5.39
N THR A 13 -1.71 -10.88 -4.19
CA THR A 13 -1.43 -10.11 -2.98
C THR A 13 0.04 -10.15 -2.58
N PHE A 14 0.75 -11.25 -2.85
CA PHE A 14 2.21 -11.31 -2.67
C PHE A 14 2.93 -10.28 -3.54
N TYR A 15 2.59 -10.19 -4.84
CA TYR A 15 3.12 -9.16 -5.73
C TYR A 15 2.69 -7.74 -5.32
N ASN A 16 1.49 -7.59 -4.75
CA ASN A 16 1.08 -6.33 -4.14
C ASN A 16 2.00 -5.93 -2.98
N GLY A 17 2.44 -6.88 -2.14
CA GLY A 17 3.44 -6.61 -1.10
C GLY A 17 4.78 -6.13 -1.65
N ILE A 18 5.27 -6.75 -2.74
CA ILE A 18 6.47 -6.28 -3.46
C ILE A 18 6.26 -4.86 -3.98
N TYR A 19 5.10 -4.59 -4.58
CA TYR A 19 4.75 -3.26 -5.06
C TYR A 19 4.74 -2.23 -3.92
N THR A 20 4.19 -2.58 -2.74
CA THR A 20 4.22 -1.71 -1.55
C THR A 20 5.64 -1.39 -1.09
N ILE A 21 6.56 -2.37 -1.15
CA ILE A 21 7.99 -2.14 -0.84
C ILE A 21 8.61 -1.17 -1.84
N LEU A 22 8.38 -1.37 -3.14
CA LEU A 22 8.88 -0.47 -4.19
C LEU A 22 8.32 0.95 -4.02
N LEU A 23 7.05 1.07 -3.65
CA LEU A 23 6.43 2.36 -3.35
C LEU A 23 7.06 3.01 -2.11
N GLY A 24 7.36 2.24 -1.06
CA GLY A 24 8.08 2.74 0.12
C GLY A 24 9.50 3.22 -0.20
N ILE A 25 10.23 2.49 -1.06
CA ILE A 25 11.54 2.92 -1.58
C ILE A 25 11.40 4.22 -2.38
N TYR A 26 10.37 4.32 -3.23
CA TYR A 26 10.07 5.55 -3.96
C TYR A 26 9.84 6.74 -3.03
N TYR A 27 9.09 6.56 -1.94
CA TYR A 27 8.88 7.60 -0.92
C TYR A 27 10.21 8.13 -0.35
N ILE A 28 11.17 7.24 -0.10
CA ILE A 28 12.48 7.59 0.48
C ILE A 28 13.42 8.23 -0.56
N LEU A 29 13.46 7.72 -1.79
CA LEU A 29 14.39 8.21 -2.81
C LEU A 29 13.89 9.47 -3.52
N ALA A 30 12.57 9.62 -3.69
CA ALA A 30 11.97 10.73 -4.42
C ALA A 30 11.43 11.84 -3.50
N ILE A 31 12.04 12.06 -2.32
CA ILE A 31 11.54 13.02 -1.32
C ILE A 31 11.40 14.42 -1.89
N ASP A 32 12.44 14.96 -2.53
CA ASP A 32 12.41 16.31 -3.11
C ASP A 32 11.31 16.47 -4.16
N TYR A 33 11.11 15.42 -4.97
CA TYR A 33 10.08 15.42 -5.98
C TYR A 33 8.67 15.37 -5.35
N ASN A 34 8.47 14.50 -4.37
CA ASN A 34 7.22 14.38 -3.63
C ASN A 34 6.88 15.68 -2.88
N MET A 35 7.87 16.35 -2.28
CA MET A 35 7.63 17.62 -1.60
C MET A 35 7.24 18.74 -2.58
N LYS A 36 7.97 18.90 -3.68
CA LYS A 36 7.61 19.87 -4.73
C LYS A 36 6.19 19.65 -5.25
N THR A 37 5.80 18.39 -5.46
CA THR A 37 4.48 18.03 -5.96
C THR A 37 3.37 18.13 -4.90
N ASN A 38 3.67 17.93 -3.61
CA ASN A 38 2.72 18.17 -2.52
C ASN A 38 2.42 19.66 -2.33
N PHE A 39 3.41 20.53 -2.56
CA PHE A 39 3.28 21.98 -2.49
C PHE A 39 2.95 22.61 -3.84
N ASN A 40 2.36 21.88 -4.81
CA ASN A 40 2.18 22.32 -6.20
C ASN A 40 1.51 23.70 -6.37
N ALA A 41 0.73 24.16 -5.39
CA ALA A 41 0.12 25.50 -5.40
C ALA A 41 1.15 26.63 -5.22
N VAL A 42 2.31 26.34 -4.62
CA VAL A 42 3.46 27.23 -4.44
C VAL A 42 4.73 26.38 -4.52
N SER A 43 5.15 25.97 -5.72
CA SER A 43 6.35 25.13 -5.89
C SER A 43 7.63 25.74 -5.31
N GLU A 44 7.64 27.08 -5.12
CA GLU A 44 8.71 27.82 -4.47
C GLU A 44 8.73 27.68 -2.94
N LEU A 45 7.62 27.28 -2.30
CA LEU A 45 7.52 27.12 -0.84
C LEU A 45 8.46 26.02 -0.34
N TRP A 46 8.62 24.92 -1.08
CA TRP A 46 9.61 23.90 -0.73
C TRP A 46 11.04 24.45 -0.80
N GLY A 47 11.35 25.20 -1.86
CA GLY A 47 12.65 25.85 -2.00
C GLY A 47 12.91 26.90 -0.91
N PHE A 48 11.85 27.59 -0.47
CA PHE A 48 11.90 28.53 0.63
C PHE A 48 12.14 27.81 1.97
N PHE A 49 11.36 26.79 2.32
CA PHE A 49 11.57 26.01 3.54
C PHE A 49 12.96 25.37 3.57
N ALA A 50 13.37 24.74 2.47
CA ALA A 50 14.69 24.11 2.39
C ALA A 50 15.85 25.11 2.59
N ARG A 51 15.68 26.39 2.23
CA ARG A 51 16.72 27.43 2.36
C ARG A 51 16.63 28.26 3.63
N TYR A 52 15.42 28.60 4.08
CA TYR A 52 15.19 29.62 5.11
C TYR A 52 14.57 29.05 6.39
N ASP A 53 14.01 27.84 6.36
CA ASP A 53 13.45 27.16 7.54
C ASP A 53 13.79 25.67 7.54
N SER A 54 15.04 25.38 7.91
CA SER A 54 15.59 24.02 7.93
C SER A 54 14.88 23.09 8.92
N GLN A 55 14.28 23.65 9.98
CA GLN A 55 13.53 22.85 10.96
C GLN A 55 12.26 22.29 10.34
N ILE A 56 11.46 23.13 9.68
CA ILE A 56 10.24 22.68 8.99
C ILE A 56 10.58 21.69 7.86
N ALA A 57 11.61 21.98 7.06
CA ALA A 57 12.04 21.09 5.99
C ALA A 57 12.45 19.70 6.50
N SER A 58 13.20 19.65 7.62
CA SER A 58 13.62 18.39 8.23
C SER A 58 12.44 17.56 8.77
N LEU A 59 11.39 18.20 9.29
CA LEU A 59 10.17 17.52 9.73
C LEU A 59 9.45 16.84 8.56
N PHE A 60 9.29 17.54 7.44
CA PHE A 60 8.67 16.97 6.24
C PHE A 60 9.52 15.85 5.63
N PHE A 61 10.84 16.00 5.63
CA PHE A 61 11.76 14.95 5.21
C PHE A 61 11.60 13.69 6.08
N LEU A 62 11.66 13.86 7.41
CA LEU A 62 11.51 12.77 8.36
C LEU A 62 10.15 12.07 8.20
N PHE A 63 9.07 12.82 8.05
CA PHE A 63 7.74 12.28 7.82
C PHE A 63 7.68 11.41 6.56
N ASN A 64 8.30 11.87 5.46
CA ASN A 64 8.35 11.12 4.21
C ASN A 64 9.14 9.80 4.35
N VAL A 65 10.29 9.85 5.05
CA VAL A 65 11.09 8.66 5.38
C VAL A 65 10.29 7.68 6.24
N LEU A 66 9.58 8.15 7.26
CA LEU A 66 8.76 7.31 8.14
C LEU A 66 7.64 6.61 7.36
N ILE A 67 6.96 7.32 6.45
CA ILE A 67 5.97 6.69 5.56
C ILE A 67 6.63 5.61 4.70
N GLY A 68 7.79 5.91 4.11
CA GLY A 68 8.52 4.95 3.29
C GLY A 68 8.90 3.67 4.04
N ILE A 69 9.44 3.80 5.26
CA ILE A 69 9.76 2.67 6.14
C ILE A 69 8.48 1.88 6.48
N PHE A 70 7.40 2.57 6.84
CA PHE A 70 6.12 1.93 7.16
C PHE A 70 5.57 1.13 5.98
N LEU A 71 5.67 1.65 4.75
CA LEU A 71 5.27 0.95 3.53
C LEU A 71 6.13 -0.29 3.28
N ILE A 72 7.45 -0.20 3.47
CA ILE A 72 8.36 -1.36 3.34
C ILE A 72 7.97 -2.43 4.36
N SER A 73 7.80 -2.07 5.64
CA SER A 73 7.38 -3.00 6.69
C SER A 73 6.02 -3.64 6.38
N ASN A 74 5.03 -2.86 5.95
CA ASN A 74 3.72 -3.36 5.57
C ASN A 74 3.79 -4.30 4.35
N GLY A 75 4.61 -3.97 3.35
CA GLY A 75 4.84 -4.83 2.20
C GLY A 75 5.43 -6.20 2.59
N ILE A 76 6.39 -6.23 3.52
CA ILE A 76 6.92 -7.49 4.09
C ILE A 76 5.81 -8.27 4.80
N THR A 77 4.97 -7.61 5.60
CA THR A 77 3.83 -8.26 6.28
C THR A 77 2.84 -8.85 5.26
N ILE A 78 2.50 -8.11 4.20
CA ILE A 78 1.62 -8.58 3.12
C ILE A 78 2.21 -9.83 2.44
N MET A 79 3.51 -9.81 2.13
CA MET A 79 4.20 -10.96 1.54
C MET A 79 4.16 -12.18 2.47
N TYR A 80 4.45 -11.99 3.76
CA TYR A 80 4.43 -13.06 4.76
C TYR A 80 3.04 -13.68 4.91
N LEU A 81 2.01 -12.85 5.09
CA LEU A 81 0.61 -13.32 5.20
C LEU A 81 0.17 -14.05 3.92
N SER A 82 0.56 -13.53 2.75
CA SER A 82 0.25 -14.15 1.45
C SER A 82 0.90 -15.52 1.30
N ASP A 83 2.18 -15.68 1.64
CA ASP A 83 2.87 -16.98 1.63
C ASP A 83 2.24 -17.96 2.64
N PHE A 84 1.88 -17.46 3.82
CA PHE A 84 1.19 -18.26 4.83
C PHE A 84 -0.18 -18.76 4.33
N ILE A 85 -0.95 -17.94 3.62
CA ILE A 85 -2.20 -18.37 2.97
C ILE A 85 -1.95 -19.44 1.91
N ILE A 86 -0.89 -19.33 1.11
CA ILE A 86 -0.53 -20.31 0.07
C ILE A 86 -0.23 -21.69 0.70
N LYS A 87 0.48 -21.70 1.83
CA LYS A 87 0.93 -22.90 2.54
C LYS A 87 -0.16 -23.51 3.43
N ARG A 88 -0.74 -22.71 4.33
CA ARG A 88 -1.63 -23.15 5.42
C ARG A 88 -3.12 -23.01 5.10
N LYS A 89 -3.50 -22.15 4.14
CA LYS A 89 -4.90 -21.92 3.70
C LYS A 89 -5.84 -21.45 4.82
N GLU A 90 -5.31 -20.72 5.79
CA GLU A 90 -6.10 -20.24 6.93
C GLU A 90 -6.97 -19.03 6.56
N LYS A 91 -8.24 -19.12 6.94
CA LYS A 91 -9.25 -18.07 6.68
C LYS A 91 -8.91 -16.79 7.45
N MET A 92 -8.44 -16.89 8.69
CA MET A 92 -8.15 -15.73 9.54
C MET A 92 -7.01 -14.87 8.98
N THR A 93 -5.94 -15.50 8.50
CA THR A 93 -4.83 -14.79 7.82
C THR A 93 -5.34 -13.96 6.64
N TRP A 94 -6.30 -14.52 5.90
CA TRP A 94 -6.91 -13.86 4.77
C TRP A 94 -7.75 -12.63 5.17
N VAL A 95 -8.53 -12.76 6.25
CA VAL A 95 -9.32 -11.64 6.82
C VAL A 95 -8.41 -10.53 7.35
N VAL A 96 -7.33 -10.89 8.06
CA VAL A 96 -6.34 -9.91 8.56
C VAL A 96 -5.73 -9.15 7.39
N LEU A 97 -5.30 -9.84 6.34
CA LEU A 97 -4.75 -9.22 5.13
C LEU A 97 -5.76 -8.31 4.43
N PHE A 98 -7.04 -8.69 4.41
CA PHE A 98 -8.12 -7.91 3.82
C PHE A 98 -8.34 -6.58 4.57
N ILE A 99 -8.45 -6.63 5.89
CA ILE A 99 -8.68 -5.45 6.72
C ILE A 99 -7.45 -4.54 6.69
N SER A 100 -6.24 -5.09 6.86
CA SER A 100 -5.01 -4.29 6.88
C SER A 100 -4.79 -3.58 5.55
N GLY A 101 -4.98 -4.26 4.43
CA GLY A 101 -4.79 -3.66 3.12
C GLY A 101 -5.88 -2.65 2.74
N LEU A 102 -7.13 -2.84 3.15
CA LEU A 102 -8.17 -1.83 2.97
C LEU A 102 -7.80 -0.53 3.69
N ILE A 103 -7.42 -0.62 4.95
CA ILE A 103 -7.04 0.54 5.77
C ILE A 103 -5.81 1.22 5.17
N SER A 104 -4.76 0.46 4.83
CA SER A 104 -3.51 1.05 4.35
C SER A 104 -3.66 1.71 2.98
N TRP A 105 -4.30 1.04 2.02
CA TRP A 105 -4.46 1.58 0.67
C TRP A 105 -5.44 2.76 0.63
N ALA A 106 -6.56 2.68 1.36
CA ALA A 106 -7.52 3.79 1.44
C ALA A 106 -6.90 5.00 2.15
N GLY A 107 -6.14 4.78 3.22
CA GLY A 107 -5.39 5.84 3.92
C GLY A 107 -4.38 6.52 3.00
N LEU A 108 -3.57 5.75 2.29
CA LEU A 108 -2.57 6.29 1.35
C LEU A 108 -3.21 7.10 0.22
N LEU A 109 -4.32 6.61 -0.34
CA LEU A 109 -5.05 7.30 -1.40
C LEU A 109 -5.67 8.60 -0.89
N THR A 110 -6.25 8.59 0.32
CA THR A 110 -6.81 9.79 0.96
C THR A 110 -5.74 10.86 1.16
N VAL A 111 -4.59 10.48 1.72
CA VAL A 111 -3.46 11.40 1.93
C VAL A 111 -2.95 11.95 0.58
N SER A 112 -2.84 11.11 -0.44
CA SER A 112 -2.39 11.53 -1.78
C SER A 112 -3.35 12.54 -2.43
N VAL A 113 -4.67 12.36 -2.24
CA VAL A 113 -5.70 13.29 -2.69
C VAL A 113 -5.62 14.61 -1.93
N MET A 114 -5.45 14.58 -0.60
CA MET A 114 -5.34 15.78 0.22
C MET A 114 -4.12 16.63 -0.17
N PHE A 115 -2.99 16.00 -0.48
CA PHE A 115 -1.79 16.67 -0.98
C PHE A 115 -1.83 17.03 -2.46
N LYS A 116 -2.93 16.70 -3.17
CA LYS A 116 -3.09 16.92 -4.62
C LYS A 116 -1.92 16.38 -5.45
N ASN A 117 -1.25 15.35 -4.94
CA ASN A 117 -0.10 14.76 -5.61
C ASN A 117 -0.58 13.71 -6.61
N THR A 118 -0.68 14.11 -7.88
CA THR A 118 -1.24 13.27 -8.95
C THR A 118 -0.51 11.96 -9.14
N ILE A 119 0.81 11.96 -8.97
CA ILE A 119 1.62 10.75 -9.14
C ILE A 119 1.38 9.78 -7.99
N LEU A 120 1.39 10.27 -6.74
CA LEU A 120 1.06 9.45 -5.59
C LEU A 120 -0.39 8.94 -5.66
N MET A 121 -1.33 9.75 -6.16
CA MET A 121 -2.71 9.30 -6.40
C MET A 121 -2.75 8.12 -7.37
N VAL A 122 -2.08 8.23 -8.53
CA VAL A 122 -2.04 7.16 -9.54
C VAL A 122 -1.36 5.90 -9.00
N LEU A 123 -0.19 6.03 -8.36
CA LEU A 123 0.53 4.90 -7.79
C LEU A 123 -0.26 4.20 -6.66
N SER A 124 -0.91 4.98 -5.79
CA SER A 124 -1.76 4.43 -4.73
C SER A 124 -2.97 3.71 -5.30
N PHE A 125 -3.59 4.26 -6.36
CA PHE A 125 -4.75 3.67 -7.01
C PHE A 125 -4.42 2.34 -7.70
N ILE A 126 -3.28 2.26 -8.39
CA ILE A 126 -2.79 1.00 -9.00
C ILE A 126 -2.60 -0.08 -7.93
N GLY A 127 -1.94 0.27 -6.82
CA GLY A 127 -1.72 -0.64 -5.70
C GLY A 127 -3.03 -1.11 -5.06
N TRP A 128 -3.99 -0.21 -4.88
CA TRP A 128 -5.32 -0.53 -4.38
C TRP A 128 -6.10 -1.46 -5.31
N LEU A 129 -6.07 -1.22 -6.62
CA LEU A 129 -6.70 -2.10 -7.61
C LEU A 129 -6.09 -3.50 -7.59
N MET A 130 -4.76 -3.61 -7.59
CA MET A 130 -4.06 -4.90 -7.48
C MET A 130 -4.49 -5.65 -6.22
N PHE A 131 -4.61 -4.95 -5.10
CA PHE A 131 -5.07 -5.53 -3.84
C PHE A 131 -6.51 -6.03 -3.95
N ILE A 132 -7.45 -5.22 -4.45
CA ILE A 132 -8.85 -5.62 -4.65
C ILE A 132 -8.93 -6.86 -5.54
N PHE A 133 -8.23 -6.88 -6.68
CA PHE A 133 -8.24 -8.04 -7.55
C PHE A 133 -7.68 -9.29 -6.86
N GLY A 134 -6.57 -9.16 -6.13
CA GLY A 134 -6.02 -10.25 -5.32
C GLY A 134 -7.01 -10.77 -4.27
N MET A 135 -7.88 -9.88 -3.77
CA MET A 135 -8.87 -10.19 -2.76
C MET A 135 -10.21 -10.75 -3.30
N LEU A 136 -10.60 -10.43 -4.53
CA LEU A 136 -11.88 -10.91 -5.09
C LEU A 136 -11.88 -12.40 -5.44
N TYR A 137 -10.73 -12.95 -5.87
CA TYR A 137 -10.62 -14.37 -6.26
C TYR A 137 -10.89 -15.36 -5.10
N PRO A 138 -10.35 -15.15 -3.88
CA PRO A 138 -10.53 -16.07 -2.76
C PRO A 138 -11.88 -15.93 -2.04
N ILE A 139 -12.55 -14.77 -2.11
CA ILE A 139 -13.86 -14.55 -1.44
C ILE A 139 -14.89 -15.56 -1.92
N LYS A 140 -14.98 -15.80 -3.24
CA LYS A 140 -15.91 -16.78 -3.81
C LYS A 140 -15.63 -18.20 -3.30
N TYR A 141 -14.37 -18.55 -3.03
CA TYR A 141 -14.02 -19.85 -2.45
C TYR A 141 -14.53 -19.99 -1.01
N TYR A 142 -14.25 -19.01 -0.16
CA TYR A 142 -14.63 -19.08 1.26
C TYR A 142 -16.14 -19.00 1.47
N LEU A 143 -16.86 -18.22 0.63
CA LEU A 143 -18.33 -18.19 0.64
C LEU A 143 -18.93 -19.56 0.26
N GLN A 144 -18.42 -20.20 -0.79
CA GLN A 144 -18.92 -21.52 -1.22
C GLN A 144 -18.55 -22.65 -0.26
N LYS A 145 -17.41 -22.57 0.42
CA LYS A 145 -17.03 -23.56 1.44
C LYS A 145 -17.96 -23.45 2.66
N SER A 146 -18.23 -22.23 3.14
CA SER A 146 -19.13 -22.00 4.26
C SER A 146 -20.53 -22.55 3.99
N TYR A 147 -21.05 -22.39 2.77
CA TYR A 147 -22.39 -22.89 2.37
C TYR A 147 -22.52 -24.42 2.30
N ARG A 148 -21.43 -25.18 2.35
CA ARG A 148 -21.45 -26.65 2.35
C ARG A 148 -21.27 -27.26 3.75
N GLU A 149 -20.87 -26.44 4.72
CA GLU A 149 -20.71 -26.84 6.12
C GLU A 149 -21.98 -26.56 6.96
N TYR A 150 -23.00 -25.95 6.34
CA TYR A 150 -24.38 -25.78 6.83
C TYR A 150 -25.34 -26.49 5.87
#